data_AF-A0AAU1EJ31-F1
#
_entry.id   AF-A0AAU1EJ31-F1
#
_cell.length_a   1.000
_cell.length_b   1.000
_cell.length_c   1.000
_cell.angle_alpha   90.00
_cell.angle_beta   90.00
_cell.angle_gamma   90.00
#
_symmetry.space_group_name_H-M   'P 1'
#
loop_
_entity.id
_entity.type
_entity.pdbx_description
1 polymer ?
#
loop_
_entity_poly.entity_id
_entity_poly.type
_entity_poly.pdbx_seq_one_letter_code
_entity_poly.pdbx_strand_id
1 'polypeptide(L)'
;MLRIHFTHEDFTRLRVAGTPDPLWEIACSLHRLQTTRGRWAYADWYRTTRDTLAGTGLGAAVRRLLIPVLPRASYFPDCLTPYEAVDGLDRGLAAIVDTPPARVAREVSRLDRLGAAPPWAPRLVERGTREELVRAMRAYHEAVIAPHHDRVCAAIAGERALWARRTLDSGIDGLLAGLSPVMRWHSPVLHVDYVEDRDLYLDGRGLRLVPSYFCWQLPISMADGALPPVLVYPLADSRPPAAAPAADAPLAALLGGTRAAALRSLAVGATTSELARFLGVSPSTATHHTTVLRDAGLITSRRWHNIVLHTLTPLGAAVLRRTTAAPGGSSATSVDFRS
;
A
#
# COMPACT_ATOMS: atom_id res chain seq x y z
N MET A 1 13.29 1.33 -12.97
CA MET A 1 13.69 0.40 -11.89
C MET A 1 14.40 1.18 -10.82
N LEU A 2 13.92 1.18 -9.58
CA LEU A 2 14.60 1.80 -8.44
C LEU A 2 15.33 0.72 -7.63
N ARG A 3 16.62 0.91 -7.36
CA ARG A 3 17.45 0.02 -6.52
C ARG A 3 17.79 0.74 -5.23
N ILE A 4 17.30 0.23 -4.11
CA ILE A 4 17.57 0.82 -2.78
C ILE A 4 18.64 -0.04 -2.09
N HIS A 5 19.80 0.56 -1.83
CA HIS A 5 20.97 -0.10 -1.24
C HIS A 5 20.98 0.11 0.27
N PHE A 6 20.93 -0.99 1.02
CA PHE A 6 20.97 -0.98 2.48
C PHE A 6 22.39 -1.22 3.00
N THR A 7 22.76 -0.48 4.04
CA THR A 7 23.83 -0.82 4.97
C THR A 7 23.26 -1.54 6.19
N HIS A 8 24.14 -2.10 7.03
CA HIS A 8 23.70 -2.76 8.27
C HIS A 8 23.02 -1.78 9.25
N GLU A 9 23.45 -0.51 9.28
CA GLU A 9 22.85 0.50 10.16
C GLU A 9 21.39 0.81 9.75
N ASP A 10 21.10 0.79 8.45
CA ASP A 10 19.78 1.14 7.91
C ASP A 10 18.67 0.23 8.43
N PHE A 11 18.99 -1.04 8.69
CA PHE A 11 18.03 -1.99 9.24
C PHE A 11 17.52 -1.59 10.63
N THR A 12 18.35 -0.95 11.45
CA THR A 12 17.94 -0.45 12.77
C THR A 12 17.00 0.76 12.69
N ARG A 13 17.01 1.45 11.54
CA ARG A 13 16.23 2.66 11.23
C ARG A 13 15.11 2.40 10.22
N LEU A 14 14.88 1.14 9.84
CA LEU A 14 13.73 0.74 9.03
C LEU A 14 12.43 0.96 9.83
N ARG A 15 11.51 1.75 9.28
CA ARG A 15 10.22 2.06 9.92
C ARG A 15 9.08 1.87 8.94
N VAL A 16 7.94 1.41 9.44
CA VAL A 16 6.69 1.31 8.68
C VAL A 16 5.70 2.31 9.28
N ALA A 17 5.08 3.13 8.45
CA ALA A 17 4.11 4.13 8.91
C ALA A 17 2.93 3.46 9.64
N GLY A 18 2.60 3.99 10.83
CA GLY A 18 1.53 3.51 11.73
C GLY A 18 0.13 3.83 11.29
N THR A 19 0.03 4.94 10.59
CA THR A 19 -1.20 5.59 10.17
C THR A 19 -1.05 6.01 8.72
N PRO A 20 -2.16 6.33 8.03
CA PRO A 20 -2.10 6.86 6.68
C PRO A 20 -1.36 8.21 6.71
N ASP A 21 -0.35 8.36 5.85
CA ASP A 21 0.33 9.64 5.70
C ASP A 21 -0.58 10.58 4.87
N PRO A 22 -1.07 11.69 5.44
CA PRO A 22 -2.14 12.45 4.83
C PRO A 22 -1.73 13.14 3.53
N LEU A 23 -0.47 13.57 3.40
CA LEU A 23 -0.01 14.25 2.18
C LEU A 23 0.27 13.25 1.06
N TRP A 24 0.80 12.08 1.39
CA TRP A 24 0.92 10.99 0.43
C TRP A 24 -0.44 10.46 -0.02
N GLU A 25 -1.42 10.36 0.87
CA GLU A 25 -2.79 9.95 0.48
C GLU A 25 -3.46 11.01 -0.42
N ILE A 26 -3.26 12.32 -0.17
CA ILE A 26 -3.72 13.39 -1.07
C ILE A 26 -3.08 13.25 -2.46
N ALA A 27 -1.75 13.11 -2.53
CA ALA A 27 -1.04 12.97 -3.80
C ALA A 27 -1.53 11.73 -4.57
N CYS A 28 -1.60 10.58 -3.89
CA CYS A 28 -2.03 9.33 -4.51
C CYS A 28 -3.49 9.37 -4.96
N SER A 29 -4.40 9.95 -4.17
CA SER A 29 -5.82 10.04 -4.54
C SER A 29 -6.03 11.01 -5.71
N LEU A 30 -5.26 12.09 -5.81
CA LEU A 30 -5.26 12.95 -7.00
C LEU A 30 -4.73 12.23 -8.25
N HIS A 31 -3.71 11.37 -8.11
CA HIS A 31 -3.27 10.50 -9.20
C HIS A 31 -4.35 9.51 -9.64
N ARG A 32 -5.19 9.01 -8.71
CA ARG A 32 -6.35 8.17 -9.03
C ARG A 32 -7.36 8.94 -9.90
N LEU A 33 -7.67 10.19 -9.57
CA LEU A 33 -8.58 11.02 -10.39
C LEU A 33 -8.09 11.22 -11.84
N GLN A 34 -6.77 11.12 -12.08
CA GLN A 34 -6.14 11.29 -13.38
C GLN A 34 -6.09 10.00 -14.22
N THR A 35 -6.67 8.88 -13.75
CA THR A 35 -6.67 7.62 -14.51
C THR A 35 -8.00 6.86 -14.44
N THR A 36 -8.22 6.04 -15.46
CA THR A 36 -9.33 5.08 -15.51
C THR A 36 -8.92 3.67 -15.10
N ARG A 37 -7.60 3.39 -15.03
CA ARG A 37 -7.08 2.07 -14.68
C ARG A 37 -7.36 1.73 -13.22
N GLY A 38 -7.82 0.51 -12.96
CA GLY A 38 -8.11 0.03 -11.60
C GLY A 38 -9.29 0.75 -10.93
N ARG A 39 -10.17 1.40 -11.70
CA ARG A 39 -11.33 2.13 -11.13
C ARG A 39 -12.25 1.25 -10.29
N TRP A 40 -12.38 -0.01 -10.66
CA TRP A 40 -13.22 -0.99 -9.97
C TRP A 40 -12.84 -1.15 -8.49
N ALA A 41 -11.55 -1.15 -8.15
CA ALA A 41 -11.07 -1.31 -6.77
C ALA A 41 -11.43 -0.13 -5.85
N TYR A 42 -11.79 1.02 -6.44
CA TYR A 42 -12.15 2.25 -5.73
C TYR A 42 -13.50 2.80 -6.21
N ALA A 43 -14.38 1.97 -6.78
CA ALA A 43 -15.58 2.44 -7.47
C ALA A 43 -16.47 3.33 -6.57
N ASP A 44 -16.63 2.94 -5.31
CA ASP A 44 -17.39 3.70 -4.33
C ASP A 44 -16.75 5.07 -4.01
N TRP A 45 -15.44 5.09 -3.80
CA TRP A 45 -14.68 6.32 -3.62
C TRP A 45 -14.77 7.23 -4.85
N TYR A 46 -14.64 6.69 -6.07
CA TYR A 46 -14.76 7.49 -7.30
C TYR A 46 -16.13 8.13 -7.45
N ARG A 47 -17.21 7.38 -7.17
CA ARG A 47 -18.58 7.89 -7.25
C ARG A 47 -18.78 9.04 -6.27
N THR A 48 -18.52 8.80 -4.99
CA THR A 48 -18.65 9.83 -3.94
C THR A 48 -17.79 11.05 -4.22
N THR A 49 -16.53 10.86 -4.60
CA THR A 49 -15.62 11.96 -4.96
C THR A 49 -16.12 12.77 -6.15
N ARG A 50 -16.66 12.12 -7.18
CA ARG A 50 -17.21 12.83 -8.34
C ARG A 50 -18.41 13.68 -7.94
N ASP A 51 -19.31 13.14 -7.12
CA ASP A 51 -20.49 13.86 -6.65
C ASP A 51 -20.10 15.07 -5.78
N THR A 52 -19.09 14.91 -4.91
CA THR A 52 -18.55 16.00 -4.08
C THR A 52 -17.87 17.12 -4.89
N LEU A 53 -17.23 16.79 -6.02
CA LEU A 53 -16.46 17.76 -6.82
C LEU A 53 -17.22 18.33 -8.02
N ALA A 54 -18.28 17.68 -8.48
CA ALA A 54 -19.03 18.12 -9.65
C ALA A 54 -19.76 19.44 -9.37
N GLY A 55 -19.49 20.46 -10.19
CA GLY A 55 -20.15 21.77 -10.08
C GLY A 55 -19.76 22.61 -8.84
N THR A 56 -18.81 22.17 -8.01
CA THR A 56 -18.42 22.88 -6.79
C THR A 56 -17.17 23.75 -6.96
N GLY A 57 -17.03 24.77 -6.10
CA GLY A 57 -15.81 25.60 -6.04
C GLY A 57 -14.56 24.78 -5.69
N LEU A 58 -14.71 23.75 -4.83
CA LEU A 58 -13.64 22.80 -4.52
C LEU A 58 -13.22 22.00 -5.76
N GLY A 59 -14.17 21.51 -6.55
CA GLY A 59 -13.85 20.82 -7.81
C GLY A 59 -13.09 21.69 -8.80
N ALA A 60 -13.43 22.98 -8.89
CA ALA A 60 -12.67 23.94 -9.69
C ALA A 60 -11.25 24.14 -9.15
N ALA A 61 -11.08 24.27 -7.82
CA ALA A 61 -9.77 24.39 -7.18
C ALA A 61 -8.92 23.12 -7.38
N VAL A 62 -9.49 21.92 -7.26
CA VAL A 62 -8.78 20.65 -7.54
C VAL A 62 -8.22 20.62 -8.95
N ARG A 63 -9.02 21.00 -9.96
CA ARG A 63 -8.60 21.01 -11.37
C ARG A 63 -7.56 22.10 -11.67
N ARG A 64 -7.71 23.29 -11.08
CA ARG A 64 -6.86 24.46 -11.38
C ARG A 64 -5.56 24.47 -10.59
N LEU A 65 -5.60 24.05 -9.32
CA LEU A 65 -4.51 24.17 -8.35
C LEU A 65 -3.84 22.84 -8.03
N LEU A 66 -4.61 21.80 -7.67
CA LEU A 66 -4.01 20.58 -7.10
C LEU A 66 -3.48 19.62 -8.17
N ILE A 67 -4.31 19.24 -9.15
CA ILE A 67 -3.91 18.28 -10.21
C ILE A 67 -2.66 18.75 -10.96
N PRO A 68 -2.51 20.03 -11.34
CA PRO A 68 -1.35 20.47 -12.12
C PRO A 68 -0.01 20.40 -11.38
N VAL A 69 0.01 20.47 -10.04
CA VAL A 69 1.24 20.38 -9.24
C VAL A 69 1.47 18.99 -8.64
N LEU A 70 0.47 18.11 -8.74
CA LEU A 70 0.55 16.68 -8.41
C LEU A 70 0.15 15.84 -9.64
N PRO A 71 0.88 15.98 -10.77
CA PRO A 71 0.58 15.25 -11.97
C PRO A 71 0.91 13.77 -11.79
N ARG A 72 0.11 12.89 -12.41
CA ARG A 72 0.47 11.48 -12.58
C ARG A 72 1.59 11.33 -13.63
N ALA A 73 2.78 11.78 -13.29
CA ALA A 73 3.98 11.84 -14.14
C ALA A 73 5.19 11.22 -13.43
N SER A 74 6.38 11.34 -14.04
CA SER A 74 7.64 10.88 -13.46
C SER A 74 8.08 11.69 -12.23
N TYR A 75 7.51 12.88 -12.01
CA TYR A 75 7.90 13.79 -10.94
C TYR A 75 6.77 14.73 -10.53
N PHE A 76 6.73 15.05 -9.24
CA PHE A 76 6.06 16.21 -8.67
C PHE A 76 6.92 16.78 -7.53
N PRO A 77 6.78 18.07 -7.15
CA PRO A 77 7.64 18.70 -6.15
C PRO A 77 7.63 17.98 -4.79
N ASP A 78 8.81 17.63 -4.30
CA ASP A 78 9.05 16.91 -3.04
C ASP A 78 8.57 17.72 -1.82
N CYS A 79 8.53 19.05 -1.93
CA CYS A 79 8.02 19.94 -0.90
C CYS A 79 6.51 19.82 -0.66
N LEU A 80 5.76 19.11 -1.51
CA LEU A 80 4.33 18.84 -1.33
C LEU A 80 4.05 17.60 -0.46
N THR A 81 5.07 16.80 -0.17
CA THR A 81 5.01 15.63 0.74
C THR A 81 6.14 15.68 1.79
N PRO A 82 6.23 16.78 2.57
CA PRO A 82 7.24 16.96 3.62
C PRO A 82 7.21 15.83 4.66
N TYR A 83 8.37 15.53 5.25
CA TYR A 83 8.52 14.49 6.26
C TYR A 83 7.65 14.77 7.50
N GLU A 84 7.45 16.04 7.83
CA GLU A 84 6.66 16.56 8.95
C GLU A 84 5.20 16.08 8.94
N ALA A 85 4.69 15.58 7.80
CA ALA A 85 3.37 14.93 7.73
C ALA A 85 3.25 13.66 8.58
N VAL A 86 4.37 13.10 9.08
CA VAL A 86 4.37 12.02 10.09
C VAL A 86 3.57 12.38 11.33
N ASP A 87 3.55 13.67 11.68
CA ASP A 87 2.85 14.21 12.86
C ASP A 87 1.44 14.73 12.52
N GLY A 88 0.92 14.39 11.34
CA GLY A 88 -0.44 14.70 10.90
C GLY A 88 -0.55 15.81 9.86
N LEU A 89 -1.78 16.04 9.39
CA LEU A 89 -2.08 16.93 8.27
C LEU A 89 -1.67 18.37 8.56
N ASP A 90 -1.95 18.88 9.76
CA ASP A 90 -1.64 20.26 10.12
C ASP A 90 -0.14 20.56 10.07
N ARG A 91 0.68 19.62 10.57
CA ARG A 91 2.14 19.72 10.54
C ARG A 91 2.67 19.64 9.12
N GLY A 92 2.14 18.74 8.30
CA GLY A 92 2.47 18.65 6.88
C GLY A 92 2.14 19.92 6.11
N LEU A 93 0.94 20.48 6.27
CA LEU A 93 0.52 21.71 5.59
C LEU A 93 1.34 22.94 6.04
N ALA A 94 1.67 23.04 7.33
CA ALA A 94 2.56 24.09 7.82
C ALA A 94 3.95 23.99 7.16
N ALA A 95 4.53 22.79 7.08
CA ALA A 95 5.82 22.56 6.45
C ALA A 95 5.85 22.93 4.95
N ILE A 96 4.75 22.73 4.21
CA ILE A 96 4.62 23.21 2.83
C ILE A 96 4.73 24.75 2.77
N VAL A 97 3.98 25.44 3.64
CA VAL A 97 3.99 26.92 3.71
C VAL A 97 5.35 27.46 4.13
N ASP A 98 6.05 26.77 5.04
CA ASP A 98 7.35 27.19 5.58
C ASP A 98 8.54 26.72 4.73
N THR A 99 8.30 26.00 3.63
CA THR A 99 9.39 25.55 2.74
C THR A 99 10.22 26.76 2.24
N PRO A 100 11.56 26.71 2.26
CA PRO A 100 12.37 27.83 1.76
C PRO A 100 12.06 28.15 0.28
N PRO A 101 11.85 29.43 -0.11
CA PRO A 101 11.51 29.79 -1.50
C PRO A 101 12.51 29.29 -2.54
N ALA A 102 13.81 29.25 -2.19
CA ALA A 102 14.86 28.71 -3.05
C ALA A 102 14.69 27.20 -3.34
N ARG A 103 14.22 26.43 -2.35
CA ARG A 103 13.88 25.01 -2.53
C ARG A 103 12.67 24.86 -3.44
N VAL A 104 11.62 25.65 -3.20
CA VAL A 104 10.41 25.64 -4.04
C VAL A 104 10.75 25.98 -5.49
N ALA A 105 11.53 27.05 -5.72
CA ALA A 105 11.95 27.45 -7.07
C ALA A 105 12.68 26.31 -7.79
N ARG A 106 13.64 25.66 -7.12
CA ARG A 106 14.41 24.53 -7.68
C ARG A 106 13.51 23.36 -8.09
N GLU A 107 12.58 22.98 -7.22
CA GLU A 107 11.66 21.86 -7.46
C GLU A 107 10.64 22.20 -8.56
N VAL A 108 10.09 23.41 -8.58
CA VAL A 108 9.22 23.87 -9.66
C VAL A 108 9.96 23.92 -11.00
N SER A 109 11.20 24.41 -11.05
CA SER A 109 12.02 24.36 -12.27
C SER A 109 12.30 22.92 -12.74
N ARG A 110 12.40 21.95 -11.82
CA ARG A 110 12.52 20.53 -12.20
C ARG A 110 11.22 20.01 -12.82
N LEU A 111 10.07 20.41 -12.30
CA LEU A 111 8.75 20.07 -12.85
C LEU A 111 8.57 20.67 -14.25
N ASP A 112 9.00 21.92 -14.43
CA ASP A 112 8.92 22.66 -15.69
C ASP A 112 9.76 22.02 -16.80
N ARG A 113 11.00 21.59 -16.48
CA ARG A 113 11.86 20.85 -17.41
C ARG A 113 11.25 19.54 -17.93
N LEU A 114 10.29 18.97 -17.22
CA LEU A 114 9.58 17.75 -17.62
C LEU A 114 8.28 18.05 -18.39
N GLY A 115 8.01 19.32 -18.70
CA GLY A 115 6.83 19.76 -19.46
C GLY A 115 5.52 19.62 -18.69
N ALA A 116 5.60 19.49 -17.36
CA ALA A 116 4.45 19.19 -16.50
C ALA A 116 4.01 20.35 -15.61
N ALA A 117 4.75 21.46 -15.57
CA ALA A 117 4.43 22.60 -14.71
C ALA A 117 3.32 23.48 -15.34
N PRO A 118 2.27 23.86 -14.58
CA PRO A 118 1.33 24.86 -15.05
C PRO A 118 1.97 26.27 -15.07
N PRO A 119 1.47 27.20 -15.90
CA PRO A 119 2.03 28.56 -16.01
C PRO A 119 2.11 29.34 -14.68
N TRP A 120 1.25 29.01 -13.71
CA TRP A 120 1.24 29.66 -12.40
C TRP A 120 2.19 29.02 -11.38
N ALA A 121 2.73 27.82 -11.61
CA ALA A 121 3.57 27.11 -10.65
C ALA A 121 4.80 27.90 -10.17
N PRO A 122 5.48 28.74 -10.99
CA PRO A 122 6.56 29.60 -10.51
C PRO A 122 6.17 30.50 -9.32
N ARG A 123 4.88 30.84 -9.19
CA ARG A 123 4.36 31.64 -8.07
C ARG A 123 4.33 30.89 -6.74
N LEU A 124 4.57 29.59 -6.71
CA LEU A 124 4.68 28.83 -5.46
C LEU A 124 5.84 29.32 -4.57
N VAL A 125 6.81 30.06 -5.10
CA VAL A 125 7.82 30.74 -4.27
C VAL A 125 7.19 31.74 -3.29
N GLU A 126 6.05 32.34 -3.67
CA GLU A 126 5.26 33.24 -2.84
C GLU A 126 4.57 32.45 -1.72
N ARG A 127 4.77 32.87 -0.47
CA ARG A 127 4.11 32.26 0.70
C ARG A 127 2.57 32.24 0.55
N GLY A 128 1.98 33.34 0.09
CA GLY A 128 0.52 33.46 -0.08
C GLY A 128 -0.06 32.47 -1.11
N THR A 129 0.70 32.14 -2.16
CA THR A 129 0.28 31.12 -3.14
C THR A 129 0.32 29.72 -2.53
N ARG A 130 1.32 29.43 -1.68
CA ARG A 130 1.36 28.18 -0.91
C ARG A 130 0.24 28.10 0.12
N GLU A 131 -0.11 29.21 0.76
CA GLU A 131 -1.26 29.29 1.67
C GLU A 131 -2.60 29.04 0.95
N GLU A 132 -2.77 29.50 -0.29
CA GLU A 132 -3.91 29.12 -1.14
C GLU A 132 -3.89 27.62 -1.46
N LEU A 133 -2.73 27.07 -1.83
CA LEU A 133 -2.58 25.66 -2.17
C LEU A 133 -2.93 24.75 -0.98
N VAL A 134 -2.37 25.00 0.20
CA VAL A 134 -2.62 24.15 1.38
C VAL A 134 -4.06 24.25 1.88
N ARG A 135 -4.73 25.40 1.70
CA ARG A 135 -6.18 25.52 1.94
C ARG A 135 -6.97 24.60 1.01
N ALA A 136 -6.63 24.55 -0.26
CA ALA A 136 -7.25 23.63 -1.21
C ALA A 136 -6.94 22.15 -0.87
N MET A 137 -5.72 21.84 -0.44
CA MET A 137 -5.34 20.49 0.00
C MET A 137 -6.13 20.05 1.25
N ARG A 138 -6.30 20.93 2.24
CA ARG A 138 -7.11 20.66 3.44
C ARG A 138 -8.57 20.39 3.07
N ALA A 139 -9.19 21.29 2.31
CA ALA A 139 -10.57 21.14 1.89
C ALA A 139 -10.79 19.86 1.06
N TYR A 140 -9.82 19.52 0.20
CA TYR A 140 -9.83 18.26 -0.54
C TYR A 140 -9.74 17.04 0.40
N HIS A 141 -8.80 17.03 1.34
CA HIS A 141 -8.67 15.94 2.31
C HIS A 141 -9.95 15.72 3.11
N GLU A 142 -10.52 16.80 3.67
CA GLU A 142 -11.76 16.77 4.45
C GLU A 142 -12.95 16.26 3.63
N ALA A 143 -13.04 16.64 2.35
CA ALA A 143 -14.18 16.27 1.51
C ALA A 143 -14.04 14.89 0.84
N VAL A 144 -12.82 14.43 0.55
CA VAL A 144 -12.58 13.28 -0.35
C VAL A 144 -11.88 12.11 0.36
N ILE A 145 -11.10 12.36 1.41
CA ILE A 145 -10.31 11.33 2.10
C ILE A 145 -10.90 11.03 3.48
N ALA A 146 -11.20 12.07 4.27
CA ALA A 146 -11.73 11.91 5.62
C ALA A 146 -13.01 11.04 5.71
N PRO A 147 -13.97 11.09 4.77
CA PRO A 147 -15.14 10.21 4.80
C PRO A 147 -14.80 8.72 4.71
N HIS A 148 -13.61 8.38 4.20
CA HIS A 148 -13.12 7.02 4.04
C HIS A 148 -12.04 6.65 5.08
N HIS A 149 -11.80 7.50 6.08
CA HIS A 149 -10.68 7.38 7.02
C HIS A 149 -10.61 6.01 7.71
N ASP A 150 -11.72 5.55 8.28
CA ASP A 150 -11.75 4.26 8.99
C ASP A 150 -11.37 3.08 8.08
N ARG A 151 -11.82 3.13 6.81
CA ARG A 151 -11.49 2.11 5.81
C ARG A 151 -10.02 2.14 5.44
N VAL A 152 -9.45 3.34 5.26
CA VAL A 152 -8.02 3.54 4.96
C VAL A 152 -7.17 3.03 6.14
N CYS A 153 -7.50 3.45 7.37
CA CYS A 153 -6.81 3.01 8.60
C CYS A 153 -6.89 1.49 8.79
N ALA A 154 -8.06 0.87 8.59
CA ALA A 154 -8.21 -0.57 8.70
C ALA A 154 -7.36 -1.33 7.66
N ALA A 155 -7.29 -0.82 6.43
CA ALA A 155 -6.51 -1.45 5.38
C ALA A 155 -4.99 -1.39 5.66
N ILE A 156 -4.50 -0.25 6.15
CA ILE A 156 -3.10 -0.07 6.58
C ILE A 156 -2.78 -0.91 7.81
N ALA A 157 -3.69 -1.00 8.79
CA ALA A 157 -3.52 -1.86 9.96
C ALA A 157 -3.39 -3.34 9.56
N GLY A 158 -4.20 -3.80 8.59
CA GLY A 158 -4.10 -5.16 8.04
C GLY A 158 -2.75 -5.43 7.37
N GLU A 159 -2.27 -4.52 6.54
CA GLU A 159 -0.93 -4.64 5.91
C GLU A 159 0.18 -4.70 6.98
N ARG A 160 0.13 -3.82 7.99
CA ARG A 160 1.08 -3.83 9.11
C ARG A 160 1.06 -5.13 9.89
N ALA A 161 -0.11 -5.71 10.12
CA ALA A 161 -0.25 -6.99 10.82
C ALA A 161 0.40 -8.14 10.04
N LEU A 162 0.28 -8.15 8.71
CA LEU A 162 0.97 -9.12 7.85
C LEU A 162 2.49 -8.97 7.95
N TRP A 163 2.97 -7.72 7.97
CA TRP A 163 4.40 -7.43 8.07
C TRP A 163 4.98 -7.83 9.41
N ALA A 164 4.33 -7.43 10.50
CA ALA A 164 4.79 -7.76 11.85
C ALA A 164 4.98 -9.27 12.03
N ARG A 165 4.06 -10.09 11.49
CA ARG A 165 4.18 -11.56 11.52
C ARG A 165 5.37 -12.06 10.71
N ARG A 166 5.53 -11.61 9.46
CA ARG A 166 6.67 -11.99 8.62
C ARG A 166 8.02 -11.62 9.24
N THR A 167 8.09 -10.47 9.90
CA THR A 167 9.29 -10.05 10.63
C THR A 167 9.59 -10.98 11.79
N LEU A 168 8.57 -11.38 12.56
CA LEU A 168 8.74 -12.31 13.68
C LEU A 168 9.14 -13.71 13.21
N ASP A 169 8.58 -14.18 12.09
CA ASP A 169 8.82 -15.53 11.58
C ASP A 169 10.14 -15.67 10.82
N SER A 170 10.63 -14.61 10.16
CA SER A 170 11.71 -14.69 9.18
C SER A 170 12.64 -13.49 9.16
N GLY A 171 12.58 -12.63 10.19
CA GLY A 171 13.42 -11.45 10.30
C GLY A 171 13.16 -10.41 9.20
N ILE A 172 14.14 -9.54 8.98
CA ILE A 172 14.02 -8.43 8.02
C ILE A 172 13.99 -8.93 6.57
N ASP A 173 14.74 -9.99 6.26
CA ASP A 173 14.69 -10.63 4.95
C ASP A 173 13.28 -11.11 4.61
N GLY A 174 12.57 -11.73 5.57
CA GLY A 174 11.18 -12.15 5.41
C GLY A 174 10.20 -10.99 5.24
N LEU A 175 10.42 -9.89 5.98
CA LEU A 175 9.64 -8.66 5.81
C LEU A 175 9.79 -8.10 4.39
N LEU A 176 11.01 -7.93 3.90
CA LEU A 176 11.28 -7.32 2.60
C LEU A 176 10.92 -8.25 1.44
N ALA A 177 11.11 -9.56 1.57
CA ALA A 177 10.64 -10.54 0.59
C ALA A 177 9.11 -10.55 0.46
N GLY A 178 8.39 -10.19 1.53
CA GLY A 178 6.95 -10.08 1.56
C GLY A 178 6.34 -8.96 0.68
N LEU A 179 7.17 -8.08 0.12
CA LEU A 179 6.77 -6.96 -0.74
C LEU A 179 6.61 -7.32 -2.22
N SER A 180 6.88 -8.57 -2.57
CA SER A 180 6.65 -9.17 -3.89
C SER A 180 5.17 -9.05 -4.33
N PRO A 181 4.87 -8.92 -5.64
CA PRO A 181 5.81 -8.90 -6.77
C PRO A 181 6.44 -7.52 -7.06
N VAL A 182 5.88 -6.45 -6.51
CA VAL A 182 6.21 -5.06 -6.89
C VAL A 182 7.59 -4.64 -6.36
N MET A 183 8.05 -5.27 -5.27
CA MET A 183 9.41 -5.12 -4.77
C MET A 183 10.05 -6.49 -4.58
N ARG A 184 11.28 -6.62 -5.06
CA ARG A 184 12.08 -7.84 -5.04
C ARG A 184 13.30 -7.62 -4.17
N TRP A 185 13.33 -8.32 -3.04
CA TRP A 185 14.44 -8.28 -2.12
C TRP A 185 15.55 -9.22 -2.59
N HIS A 186 16.71 -8.66 -2.93
CA HIS A 186 17.94 -9.39 -3.20
C HIS A 186 19.01 -8.79 -2.29
N SER A 187 19.09 -9.30 -1.07
CA SER A 187 19.94 -8.73 -0.01
C SER A 187 21.34 -8.38 -0.52
N PRO A 188 21.85 -7.15 -0.28
CA PRO A 188 21.26 -6.06 0.53
C PRO A 188 20.45 -5.02 -0.28
N VAL A 189 19.97 -5.36 -1.48
CA VAL A 189 19.32 -4.42 -2.41
C VAL A 189 17.85 -4.73 -2.63
N LEU A 190 16.99 -3.75 -2.35
CA LEU A 190 15.57 -3.80 -2.68
C LEU A 190 15.34 -3.25 -4.08
N HIS A 191 14.90 -4.12 -5.00
CA HIS A 191 14.57 -3.76 -6.37
C HIS A 191 13.09 -3.43 -6.47
N VAL A 192 12.77 -2.24 -6.96
CA VAL A 192 11.42 -1.71 -7.00
C VAL A 192 11.05 -1.37 -8.44
N ASP A 193 9.93 -1.91 -8.91
CA ASP A 193 9.39 -1.50 -10.20
C ASP A 193 9.04 -0.01 -10.14
N TYR A 194 9.75 0.79 -10.94
CA TYR A 194 9.74 2.26 -10.84
C TYR A 194 9.81 2.91 -12.22
N VAL A 195 9.24 4.11 -12.33
CA VAL A 195 9.07 4.86 -13.58
C VAL A 195 10.38 5.27 -14.26
N GLU A 196 11.47 5.37 -13.48
CA GLU A 196 12.81 5.68 -13.95
C GLU A 196 13.84 4.67 -13.40
N ASP A 197 14.99 4.55 -14.06
CA ASP A 197 16.14 3.78 -13.55
C ASP A 197 16.95 4.65 -12.58
N ARG A 198 17.09 4.22 -11.33
CA ARG A 198 17.71 5.01 -10.26
C ARG A 198 18.27 4.14 -9.14
N ASP A 199 19.40 4.56 -8.59
CA ASP A 199 19.96 4.02 -7.35
C ASP A 199 19.74 4.99 -6.18
N LEU A 200 19.34 4.46 -5.03
CA LEU A 200 19.19 5.17 -3.77
C LEU A 200 20.04 4.47 -2.71
N TYR A 201 21.12 5.12 -2.29
CA TYR A 201 21.97 4.66 -1.19
C TYR A 201 21.43 5.25 0.12
N LEU A 202 21.10 4.38 1.08
CA LEU A 202 20.52 4.83 2.35
C LEU A 202 21.59 5.40 3.29
N ASP A 203 22.82 4.89 3.24
CA ASP A 203 24.00 5.41 3.95
C ASP A 203 23.75 5.66 5.45
N GLY A 204 23.08 4.71 6.12
CA GLY A 204 22.79 4.78 7.55
C GLY A 204 21.58 5.66 7.90
N ARG A 205 20.89 6.27 6.93
CA ARG A 205 19.68 7.09 7.17
C ARG A 205 18.43 6.26 7.45
N GLY A 206 18.43 4.97 7.10
CA GLY A 206 17.27 4.10 7.16
C GLY A 206 16.26 4.35 6.04
N LEU A 207 15.16 3.59 6.06
CA LEU A 207 14.05 3.71 5.11
C LEU A 207 12.71 3.75 5.84
N ARG A 208 11.86 4.71 5.46
CA ARG A 208 10.46 4.76 5.88
C ARG A 208 9.56 4.15 4.81
N LEU A 209 8.91 3.04 5.13
CA LEU A 209 7.92 2.37 4.29
C LEU A 209 6.53 2.91 4.62
N VAL A 210 5.85 3.47 3.62
CA VAL A 210 4.52 4.07 3.76
C VAL A 210 3.50 3.27 2.94
N PRO A 211 2.75 2.33 3.55
CA PRO A 211 1.60 1.76 2.88
C PRO A 211 0.58 2.86 2.60
N SER A 212 0.16 3.00 1.35
CA SER A 212 -0.89 3.96 0.98
C SER A 212 -2.06 3.25 0.34
N TYR A 213 -3.26 3.63 0.78
CA TYR A 213 -4.51 3.11 0.27
C TYR A 213 -4.76 3.56 -1.17
N PHE A 214 -4.48 4.83 -1.50
CA PHE A 214 -4.68 5.35 -2.86
C PHE A 214 -3.50 5.12 -3.79
N CYS A 215 -2.33 4.72 -3.27
CA CYS A 215 -1.20 4.30 -4.09
C CYS A 215 -1.61 3.06 -4.91
N TRP A 216 -1.32 3.08 -6.22
CA TRP A 216 -1.80 2.07 -7.16
C TRP A 216 -0.66 1.60 -8.07
N GLN A 217 -0.51 0.28 -8.17
CA GLN A 217 0.46 -0.45 -9.00
C GLN A 217 1.94 -0.23 -8.66
N LEU A 218 2.44 1.00 -8.74
CA LEU A 218 3.86 1.30 -8.62
C LEU A 218 4.17 2.09 -7.35
N PRO A 219 5.24 1.77 -6.61
CA PRO A 219 5.70 2.53 -5.48
C PRO A 219 6.22 3.91 -5.90
N ILE A 220 6.25 4.85 -4.96
CA ILE A 220 6.69 6.23 -5.14
C ILE A 220 7.76 6.55 -4.11
N SER A 221 8.82 7.26 -4.50
CA SER A 221 9.89 7.71 -3.59
C SER A 221 10.18 9.20 -3.83
N MET A 222 10.90 9.83 -2.91
CA MET A 222 11.35 11.22 -3.07
C MET A 222 12.24 11.34 -4.30
N ALA A 223 12.07 12.39 -5.08
CA ALA A 223 12.90 12.64 -6.25
C ALA A 223 14.28 13.18 -5.86
N ASP A 224 14.38 13.91 -4.74
CA ASP A 224 15.63 14.30 -4.09
C ASP A 224 16.13 13.17 -3.16
N GLY A 225 17.26 12.55 -3.52
CA GLY A 225 17.86 11.46 -2.77
C GLY A 225 18.51 11.87 -1.45
N ALA A 226 18.71 13.17 -1.20
CA ALA A 226 19.26 13.68 0.05
C ALA A 226 18.19 13.83 1.15
N LEU A 227 16.91 13.87 0.80
CA LEU A 227 15.80 13.91 1.76
C LEU A 227 15.71 12.57 2.53
N PRO A 228 15.08 12.56 3.73
CA PRO A 228 14.83 11.32 4.47
C PRO A 228 14.20 10.25 3.57
N PRO A 229 14.85 9.07 3.41
CA PRO A 229 14.39 8.07 2.47
C PRO A 229 12.99 7.56 2.80
N VAL A 230 12.08 7.67 1.84
CA VAL A 230 10.71 7.14 1.94
C VAL A 230 10.39 6.30 0.71
N LEU A 231 9.63 5.23 0.93
CA LEU A 231 9.05 4.43 -0.14
C LEU A 231 7.57 4.22 0.16
N VAL A 232 6.73 4.90 -0.61
CA VAL A 232 5.28 4.77 -0.59
C VAL A 232 4.89 3.62 -1.51
N TYR A 233 3.99 2.74 -1.06
CA TYR A 233 3.65 1.56 -1.85
C TYR A 233 2.17 1.16 -1.74
N PRO A 234 1.63 0.50 -2.78
CA PRO A 234 0.24 0.03 -2.77
C PRO A 234 0.06 -1.09 -1.73
N LEU A 235 -1.10 -1.10 -1.06
CA LEU A 235 -1.51 -2.22 -0.21
C LEU A 235 -1.60 -3.54 -1.00
N ALA A 236 -1.46 -4.69 -0.33
CA ALA A 236 -1.49 -5.99 -1.01
C ALA A 236 -2.74 -6.19 -1.90
N ASP A 237 -3.92 -5.79 -1.44
CA ASP A 237 -5.20 -5.93 -2.16
C ASP A 237 -5.29 -5.05 -3.43
N SER A 238 -4.42 -4.04 -3.57
CA SER A 238 -4.34 -3.14 -4.72
C SER A 238 -3.12 -3.40 -5.63
N ARG A 239 -2.30 -4.41 -5.31
CA ARG A 239 -1.22 -4.90 -6.16
C ARG A 239 -1.78 -5.81 -7.26
N PRO A 240 -1.15 -5.87 -8.44
CA PRO A 240 -1.49 -6.91 -9.41
C PRO A 240 -1.29 -8.28 -8.75
N PRO A 241 -2.26 -9.21 -8.87
CA PRO A 241 -2.06 -10.56 -8.36
C PRO A 241 -0.82 -11.15 -9.03
N ALA A 242 0.10 -11.68 -8.25
CA ALA A 242 1.09 -12.60 -8.79
C ALA A 242 0.33 -13.70 -9.52
N ALA A 243 0.82 -14.16 -10.69
CA ALA A 243 0.18 -15.26 -11.41
C ALA A 243 -0.03 -16.42 -10.42
N ALA A 244 -1.29 -16.67 -10.07
CA ALA A 244 -1.61 -17.66 -9.05
C ALA A 244 -1.15 -19.03 -9.58
N PRO A 245 -0.34 -19.80 -8.84
CA PRO A 245 -0.15 -21.19 -9.19
C PRO A 245 -1.52 -21.88 -9.10
N ALA A 246 -1.81 -22.77 -10.04
CA ALA A 246 -3.09 -23.46 -10.26
C ALA A 246 -3.52 -24.43 -9.13
N ALA A 247 -3.19 -24.15 -7.87
CA ALA A 247 -3.35 -25.04 -6.71
C ALA A 247 -4.71 -24.93 -5.99
N ASP A 248 -5.67 -24.16 -6.52
CA ASP A 248 -6.87 -23.73 -5.77
C ASP A 248 -8.15 -24.55 -6.01
N ALA A 249 -8.19 -25.39 -7.05
CA ALA A 249 -9.40 -26.11 -7.45
C ALA A 249 -9.89 -27.17 -6.43
N PRO A 250 -9.03 -28.01 -5.81
CA PRO A 250 -9.51 -29.11 -4.97
C PRO A 250 -10.10 -28.66 -3.64
N LEU A 251 -9.54 -27.61 -3.01
CA LEU A 251 -10.04 -27.08 -1.74
C LEU A 251 -11.38 -26.36 -1.93
N ALA A 252 -11.51 -25.63 -3.04
CA ALA A 252 -12.77 -24.98 -3.41
C ALA A 252 -13.87 -26.01 -3.70
N ALA A 253 -13.54 -27.17 -4.30
CA ALA A 253 -14.48 -28.26 -4.49
C ALA A 253 -14.95 -28.90 -3.17
N LEU A 254 -14.05 -29.03 -2.18
CA LEU A 254 -14.38 -29.66 -0.89
C LEU A 254 -15.18 -28.74 0.04
N LEU A 255 -14.78 -27.46 0.16
CA LEU A 255 -15.35 -26.53 1.14
C LEU A 255 -16.35 -25.55 0.53
N GLY A 256 -16.36 -25.40 -0.81
CA GLY A 256 -16.93 -24.25 -1.50
C GLY A 256 -15.94 -23.09 -1.56
N GLY A 257 -15.99 -22.30 -2.65
CA GLY A 257 -15.02 -21.24 -2.94
C GLY A 257 -14.83 -20.23 -1.80
N THR A 258 -15.93 -19.73 -1.23
CA THR A 258 -15.88 -18.72 -0.16
C THR A 258 -15.29 -19.26 1.14
N ARG A 259 -15.56 -20.53 1.50
CA ARG A 259 -14.99 -21.15 2.72
C ARG A 259 -13.53 -21.55 2.52
N ALA A 260 -13.14 -21.98 1.32
CA ALA A 260 -11.74 -22.22 0.98
C ALA A 260 -10.91 -20.93 1.05
N ALA A 261 -11.46 -19.83 0.53
CA ALA A 261 -10.85 -18.51 0.67
C ALA A 261 -10.82 -18.06 2.14
N ALA A 262 -11.89 -18.28 2.91
CA ALA A 262 -11.93 -17.95 4.33
C ALA A 262 -10.84 -18.68 5.12
N LEU A 263 -10.73 -20.01 4.93
CA LEU A 263 -9.72 -20.82 5.62
C LEU A 263 -8.29 -20.37 5.27
N ARG A 264 -8.02 -20.01 4.01
CA ARG A 264 -6.72 -19.45 3.59
C ARG A 264 -6.43 -18.11 4.23
N SER A 265 -7.42 -17.22 4.29
CA SER A 265 -7.31 -15.93 4.96
C SER A 265 -6.97 -16.09 6.44
N LEU A 266 -7.48 -17.16 7.05
CA LEU A 266 -7.25 -17.50 8.46
C LEU A 266 -5.90 -18.18 8.71
N ALA A 267 -5.17 -18.59 7.67
CA ALA A 267 -3.77 -19.06 7.78
C ALA A 267 -2.87 -18.03 8.44
N VAL A 268 -3.15 -16.76 8.16
CA VAL A 268 -2.47 -15.61 8.75
C VAL A 268 -3.29 -14.97 9.87
N GLY A 269 -4.31 -15.65 10.42
CA GLY A 269 -5.18 -15.23 11.51
C GLY A 269 -5.90 -13.88 11.34
N ALA A 270 -7.23 -13.86 11.37
CA ALA A 270 -8.01 -12.64 11.12
C ALA A 270 -9.17 -12.47 12.11
N THR A 271 -9.58 -11.24 12.34
CA THR A 271 -10.86 -10.92 13.00
C THR A 271 -12.02 -11.19 12.04
N THR A 272 -13.24 -11.28 12.57
CA THR A 272 -14.43 -11.45 11.73
C THR A 272 -14.60 -10.30 10.72
N SER A 273 -14.29 -9.07 11.13
CA SER A 273 -14.39 -7.88 10.28
C SER A 273 -13.34 -7.87 9.16
N GLU A 274 -12.11 -8.27 9.47
CA GLU A 274 -11.05 -8.44 8.47
C GLU A 274 -11.38 -9.55 7.47
N LEU A 275 -11.94 -10.66 7.95
CA LEU A 275 -12.35 -11.78 7.11
C LEU A 275 -13.51 -11.41 6.18
N ALA A 276 -14.51 -10.67 6.67
CA ALA A 276 -15.62 -10.17 5.85
C ALA A 276 -15.10 -9.32 4.68
N ARG A 277 -14.14 -8.43 4.98
CA ARG A 277 -13.52 -7.55 3.99
C ARG A 277 -12.71 -8.33 2.97
N PHE A 278 -11.88 -9.28 3.39
CA PHE A 278 -11.05 -10.09 2.49
C PHE A 278 -11.91 -10.91 1.51
N LEU A 279 -13.05 -11.42 1.98
CA LEU A 279 -13.95 -12.25 1.19
C LEU A 279 -14.97 -11.45 0.36
N GLY A 280 -15.08 -10.14 0.57
CA GLY A 280 -16.11 -9.31 -0.06
C GLY A 280 -17.53 -9.68 0.37
N VAL A 281 -17.72 -10.15 1.61
CA VAL A 281 -19.01 -10.59 2.15
C VAL A 281 -19.42 -9.75 3.36
N SER A 282 -20.67 -9.85 3.80
CA SER A 282 -21.13 -9.15 5.00
C SER A 282 -20.48 -9.71 6.29
N PRO A 283 -20.44 -8.92 7.38
CA PRO A 283 -19.97 -9.40 8.68
C PRO A 283 -20.74 -10.63 9.20
N SER A 284 -22.04 -10.72 8.89
CA SER A 284 -22.86 -11.88 9.26
C SER A 284 -22.45 -13.14 8.48
N THR A 285 -22.19 -13.01 7.18
CA THR A 285 -21.67 -14.11 6.34
C THR A 285 -20.28 -14.55 6.78
N ALA A 286 -19.40 -13.61 7.12
CA ALA A 286 -18.08 -13.93 7.66
C ALA A 286 -18.18 -14.64 9.01
N THR A 287 -19.06 -14.17 9.91
CA THR A 287 -19.34 -14.83 11.18
C THR A 287 -19.79 -16.28 10.94
N HIS A 288 -20.75 -16.48 10.02
CA HIS A 288 -21.23 -17.80 9.64
C HIS A 288 -20.09 -18.71 9.15
N HIS A 289 -19.22 -18.22 8.26
CA HIS A 289 -18.06 -18.98 7.81
C HIS A 289 -17.08 -19.32 8.95
N THR A 290 -16.79 -18.38 9.85
CA THR A 290 -15.93 -18.67 11.02
C THR A 290 -16.55 -19.69 11.95
N THR A 291 -17.87 -19.68 12.14
CA THR A 291 -18.55 -20.68 12.96
C THR A 291 -18.47 -22.06 12.35
N VAL A 292 -18.82 -22.21 11.08
CA VAL A 292 -18.72 -23.51 10.38
C VAL A 292 -17.29 -24.05 10.40
N LEU A 293 -16.28 -23.21 10.15
CA LEU A 293 -14.88 -23.64 10.18
C LEU A 293 -14.40 -24.00 11.60
N ARG A 294 -14.93 -23.33 12.63
CA ARG A 294 -14.61 -23.60 14.04
C ARG A 294 -15.22 -24.90 14.50
N ASP A 295 -16.49 -25.13 14.16
CA ASP A 295 -17.23 -26.35 14.50
C ASP A 295 -16.63 -27.56 13.79
N ALA A 296 -16.07 -27.38 12.59
CA ALA A 296 -15.28 -28.39 11.88
C ALA A 296 -13.86 -28.60 12.45
N GLY A 297 -13.48 -27.90 13.52
CA GLY A 297 -12.16 -28.00 14.14
C GLY A 297 -11.00 -27.47 13.29
N LEU A 298 -11.28 -26.73 12.21
CA LEU A 298 -10.26 -26.19 11.30
C LEU A 298 -9.67 -24.88 11.80
N ILE A 299 -10.43 -24.14 12.61
CA ILE A 299 -9.98 -22.87 13.22
C ILE A 299 -10.30 -22.84 14.71
N THR A 300 -9.56 -22.01 15.43
CA THR A 300 -9.83 -21.64 16.81
C THR A 300 -9.97 -20.13 16.93
N SER A 301 -10.76 -19.69 17.91
CA SER A 301 -11.02 -18.28 18.18
C SER A 301 -10.49 -17.92 19.56
N ARG A 302 -9.69 -16.86 19.65
CA ARG A 302 -9.23 -16.31 20.93
C ARG A 302 -9.67 -14.86 21.05
N ARG A 303 -10.25 -14.52 22.18
CA ARG A 303 -10.60 -13.14 22.51
C ARG A 303 -9.39 -12.45 23.11
N TRP A 304 -9.01 -11.32 22.53
CA TRP A 304 -7.97 -10.45 23.05
C TRP A 304 -8.56 -9.06 23.22
N HIS A 305 -8.77 -8.64 24.48
CA HIS A 305 -9.53 -7.43 24.82
C HIS A 305 -10.94 -7.41 24.17
N ASN A 306 -11.21 -6.40 23.33
CA ASN A 306 -12.46 -6.16 22.63
C ASN A 306 -12.47 -6.80 21.22
N ILE A 307 -11.46 -7.60 20.87
CA ILE A 307 -11.31 -8.20 19.53
C ILE A 307 -11.33 -9.73 19.63
N VAL A 308 -12.00 -10.39 18.69
CA VAL A 308 -11.96 -11.85 18.52
C VAL A 308 -11.11 -12.17 17.31
N LEU A 309 -10.00 -12.88 17.55
CA LEU A 309 -9.07 -13.33 16.52
C LEU A 309 -9.33 -14.81 16.20
N HIS A 310 -9.50 -15.12 14.92
CA HIS A 310 -9.63 -16.49 14.42
C HIS A 310 -8.31 -16.92 13.79
N THR A 311 -7.85 -18.12 14.10
CA THR A 311 -6.57 -18.69 13.63
C THR A 311 -6.75 -20.15 13.25
N LEU A 312 -5.90 -20.70 12.39
CA LEU A 312 -5.97 -22.13 12.05
C LEU A 312 -5.60 -23.00 13.25
N THR A 313 -6.26 -24.14 13.36
CA THR A 313 -5.75 -25.28 14.13
C THR A 313 -4.69 -26.02 13.33
N PRO A 314 -3.91 -26.93 13.95
CA PRO A 314 -3.02 -27.83 13.22
C PRO A 314 -3.74 -28.62 12.10
N LEU A 315 -5.01 -29.00 12.33
CA LEU A 315 -5.85 -29.66 11.32
C LEU A 315 -6.15 -28.72 10.14
N GLY A 316 -6.59 -27.48 10.41
CA GLY A 316 -6.81 -26.48 9.36
C GLY A 316 -5.55 -26.20 8.53
N ALA A 317 -4.38 -26.12 9.16
CA ALA A 317 -3.11 -25.95 8.48
C ALA A 317 -2.69 -27.19 7.66
N ALA A 318 -3.03 -28.40 8.09
CA ALA A 318 -2.78 -29.63 7.34
C ALA A 318 -3.66 -29.74 6.08
N VAL A 319 -4.93 -29.32 6.17
CA VAL A 319 -5.86 -29.26 5.03
C VAL A 319 -5.36 -28.30 3.95
N LEU A 320 -4.83 -27.13 4.33
CA LEU A 320 -4.21 -26.20 3.38
C LEU A 320 -2.96 -26.79 2.71
N ARG A 321 -2.06 -27.42 3.49
CA ARG A 321 -0.79 -27.97 2.98
C ARG A 321 -0.97 -29.17 2.04
N ARG A 322 -1.98 -30.01 2.25
CA ARG A 322 -2.25 -31.18 1.37
C ARG A 322 -2.80 -30.80 -0.01
N THR A 323 -3.25 -29.56 -0.19
CA THR A 323 -3.84 -29.12 -1.47
C THR A 323 -2.84 -28.39 -2.36
N THR A 324 -1.71 -27.96 -1.81
CA THR A 324 -0.61 -27.31 -2.57
C THR A 324 0.43 -28.29 -3.11
N ALA A 325 0.38 -29.56 -2.69
CA ALA A 325 1.21 -30.62 -3.26
C ALA A 325 0.48 -31.29 -4.44
N ALA A 326 0.86 -30.95 -5.67
CA ALA A 326 0.63 -31.85 -6.80
C ALA A 326 1.44 -33.14 -6.57
N PRO A 327 0.98 -34.33 -7.02
CA PRO A 327 1.76 -35.55 -6.86
C PRO A 327 3.04 -35.44 -7.70
N GLY A 328 4.18 -35.47 -7.02
CA GLY A 328 5.48 -35.63 -7.65
C GLY A 328 5.50 -36.95 -8.41
N GLY A 329 5.92 -36.89 -9.68
CA GLY A 329 6.23 -38.08 -10.46
C GLY A 329 7.27 -38.91 -9.72
N SER A 330 6.84 -40.10 -9.30
CA SER A 330 7.75 -41.15 -8.85
C SER A 330 8.65 -41.51 -10.03
N SER A 331 9.90 -41.09 -9.98
CA SER A 331 10.95 -41.64 -10.83
C SER A 331 11.20 -43.06 -10.34
N ALA A 332 10.54 -44.02 -10.99
CA ALA A 332 10.90 -45.42 -10.88
C ALA A 332 12.35 -45.57 -11.37
N THR A 333 13.23 -45.89 -10.43
CA THR A 333 14.55 -46.46 -10.68
C THR A 333 14.43 -47.63 -11.66
N SER A 334 14.89 -47.45 -12.90
CA SER A 334 15.22 -48.56 -13.78
C SER A 334 16.59 -49.08 -13.35
N VAL A 335 16.59 -50.24 -12.70
CA VAL A 335 17.79 -51.06 -12.53
C VAL A 335 18.09 -51.69 -13.89
N ASP A 336 19.12 -51.20 -14.57
CA ASP A 336 19.66 -51.86 -15.76
C ASP A 336 20.40 -53.14 -15.33
N PHE A 337 19.86 -54.27 -15.76
CA PHE A 337 20.58 -55.55 -15.83
C PHE A 337 20.80 -55.84 -17.31
N ARG A 338 22.04 -55.77 -17.79
CA ARG A 338 22.46 -56.50 -18.99
C ARG A 338 23.87 -57.05 -18.84
N SER A 339 23.90 -58.36 -19.08
CA SER A 339 25.03 -59.26 -19.31
C SER A 339 25.79 -58.94 -20.59
#